data_AF-A0A537DJ92-F1
#
_entry.id   AF-A0A537DJ92-F1
#
_cell.length_a   1.000
_cell.length_b   1.000
_cell.length_c   1.000
_cell.angle_alpha   90.00
_cell.angle_beta   90.00
_cell.angle_gamma   90.00
#
_symmetry.space_group_name_H-M   'P 1'
#
loop_
_entity.id
_entity.type
_entity.pdbx_description
1 polymer ?
#
loop_
_entity_poly.entity_id
_entity_poly.type
_entity_poly.pdbx_seq_one_letter_code
_entity_poly.pdbx_strand_id
1 'polypeptide(L)'
;MTSSQPEQDPKALQAIYTQALTLRDLIWKDANFNVPSTMHQYEALKAKLTAIDKFAKGHLPIITYSNYDLIGSRSSARLAVSQMCAYIDAKFVEHTKEPDIQSVAGPVVNFLLMLPEYGLTIRWGVAAAMLSSLEVITNKKLAKLNLDNSGEFDKRLNRLNTALKERGIEIPVLLLSGLYKVRSKVVHEGKEPTSEEMATIFDILTSLHEKTK
;
A
#
# COMPACT_ATOMS: atom_id res chain seq x y z
N MET A 1 -2.85 25.25 -22.20
CA MET A 1 -2.12 26.11 -21.23
C MET A 1 -1.41 25.18 -20.27
N THR A 2 -0.14 24.89 -20.54
CA THR A 2 0.74 24.08 -19.67
C THR A 2 1.14 24.96 -18.50
N SER A 3 0.48 24.74 -17.35
CA SER A 3 0.95 25.25 -16.06
C SER A 3 2.29 24.59 -15.77
N SER A 4 3.40 25.27 -16.07
CA SER A 4 4.73 24.90 -15.59
C SER A 4 4.68 24.90 -14.07
N GLN A 5 4.70 23.71 -13.47
CA GLN A 5 4.86 23.59 -12.02
C GLN A 5 6.14 24.34 -11.63
N PRO A 6 6.13 25.12 -10.55
CA PRO A 6 7.34 25.79 -10.09
C PRO A 6 8.43 24.73 -9.88
N GLU A 7 9.58 24.97 -10.50
CA GLU A 7 10.75 24.10 -10.44
C GLU A 7 11.12 23.93 -8.96
N GLN A 8 10.89 22.73 -8.43
CA GLN A 8 11.08 22.45 -7.00
C GLN A 8 12.58 22.48 -6.70
N ASP A 9 13.01 23.27 -5.70
CA ASP A 9 14.42 23.31 -5.26
C ASP A 9 14.84 21.94 -4.69
N PRO A 10 15.63 21.13 -5.43
CA PRO A 10 15.93 19.76 -5.03
C PRO A 10 16.79 19.71 -3.76
N LYS A 11 17.59 20.76 -3.51
CA LYS A 11 18.45 20.84 -2.31
C LYS A 11 17.62 21.11 -1.07
N ALA A 12 16.63 21.98 -1.17
CA ALA A 12 15.72 22.26 -0.06
C ALA A 12 14.88 21.03 0.33
N LEU A 13 14.37 20.27 -0.65
CA LEU A 13 13.65 19.02 -0.40
C LEU A 13 14.53 17.96 0.26
N GLN A 14 15.75 17.75 -0.25
CA GLN A 14 16.71 16.80 0.35
C GLN A 14 17.05 17.15 1.81
N ALA A 15 17.19 18.43 2.12
CA ALA A 15 17.46 18.90 3.48
C ALA A 15 16.28 18.63 4.43
N ILE A 16 15.04 18.82 3.97
CA ILE A 16 13.83 18.49 4.73
C ILE A 16 13.72 16.99 4.94
N TYR A 17 13.98 16.19 3.89
CA TYR A 17 13.93 14.74 3.97
C TYR A 17 14.91 14.18 5.00
N THR A 18 16.16 14.67 4.99
CA THR A 18 17.19 14.26 5.94
C THR A 18 16.80 14.60 7.39
N GLN A 19 16.19 15.76 7.62
CA GLN A 19 15.67 16.15 8.93
C GLN A 19 14.48 15.28 9.36
N ALA A 20 13.58 14.93 8.43
CA ALA A 20 12.44 14.05 8.70
C ALA A 20 12.89 12.63 9.05
N LEU A 21 13.89 12.08 8.35
CA LEU A 21 14.49 10.79 8.67
C LEU A 21 15.16 10.80 10.06
N THR A 22 15.87 11.87 10.39
CA THR A 22 16.50 12.03 11.71
C THR A 22 15.44 12.07 12.82
N LEU A 23 14.37 12.84 12.61
CA LEU A 23 13.24 12.92 13.55
C LEU A 23 12.54 11.55 13.69
N ARG A 24 12.35 10.82 12.60
CA ARG A 24 11.79 9.47 12.61
C ARG A 24 12.66 8.57 13.49
N ASP A 25 13.96 8.52 13.23
CA ASP A 25 14.89 7.68 13.97
C ASP A 25 14.90 8.01 15.46
N LEU A 26 14.81 9.29 15.83
CA LEU A 26 14.69 9.73 17.22
C LEU A 26 13.41 9.19 17.87
N ILE A 27 12.25 9.32 17.22
CA ILE A 27 10.97 8.80 17.74
C ILE A 27 11.01 7.26 17.92
N TRP A 28 11.76 6.56 17.08
CA TRP A 28 11.88 5.10 17.13
C TRP A 28 12.88 4.63 18.19
N LYS A 29 14.02 5.28 18.32
CA LYS A 29 15.15 4.83 19.16
C LYS A 29 15.17 5.44 20.55
N ASP A 30 14.59 6.63 20.75
CA ASP A 30 14.73 7.34 22.02
C ASP A 30 13.80 6.79 23.10
N ALA A 31 14.38 6.37 24.24
CA ALA A 31 13.63 5.98 25.43
C ALA A 31 12.97 7.20 26.11
N ASN A 32 13.53 8.40 25.93
CA ASN A 32 13.09 9.67 26.50
C ASN A 32 12.26 10.51 25.52
N PHE A 33 11.44 9.84 24.70
CA PHE A 33 10.58 10.49 23.72
C PHE A 33 9.82 11.69 24.31
N ASN A 34 10.13 12.89 23.80
CA ASN A 34 9.51 14.14 24.21
C ASN A 34 8.48 14.57 23.16
N VAL A 35 7.19 14.42 23.50
CA VAL A 35 6.10 14.72 22.55
C VAL A 35 6.10 16.20 22.14
N PRO A 36 6.15 17.18 23.06
CA PRO A 36 6.10 18.60 22.67
C PRO A 36 7.23 19.01 21.72
N SER A 37 8.47 18.58 21.98
CA SER A 37 9.62 18.84 21.11
C SER A 37 9.45 18.18 19.74
N THR A 38 8.96 16.94 19.71
CA THR A 38 8.69 16.21 18.46
C THR A 38 7.62 16.92 17.63
N MET A 39 6.53 17.36 18.26
CA MET A 39 5.47 18.11 17.59
C MET A 39 6.01 19.41 17.00
N HIS A 40 6.80 20.16 17.76
CA HIS A 40 7.39 21.41 17.29
C HIS A 40 8.29 21.19 16.08
N GLN A 41 9.16 20.17 16.11
CA GLN A 41 10.03 19.82 14.99
C GLN A 41 9.24 19.36 13.76
N TYR A 42 8.20 18.54 13.96
CA TYR A 42 7.32 18.09 12.89
C TYR A 42 6.59 19.25 12.20
N GLU A 43 5.97 20.15 12.98
CA GLU A 43 5.25 21.30 12.42
C GLU A 43 6.20 22.27 11.69
N ALA A 44 7.42 22.44 12.19
CA ALA A 44 8.45 23.21 11.48
C ALA A 44 8.81 22.58 10.13
N LEU A 45 8.97 21.25 10.06
CA LEU A 45 9.23 20.53 8.81
C LEU A 45 8.02 20.58 7.87
N LYS A 46 6.81 20.43 8.39
CA LYS A 46 5.55 20.54 7.64
C LYS A 46 5.38 21.92 7.03
N ALA A 47 5.71 22.98 7.76
CA ALA A 47 5.68 24.35 7.25
C ALA A 47 6.70 24.56 6.10
N LYS A 48 7.94 24.09 6.28
CA LYS A 48 8.98 24.15 5.23
C LYS A 48 8.56 23.37 3.98
N LEU A 49 8.03 22.17 4.14
CA LEU A 49 7.58 21.34 3.03
C LEU A 49 6.37 21.96 2.31
N THR A 50 5.42 22.52 3.05
CA THR A 50 4.24 23.21 2.48
C THR A 50 4.62 24.48 1.71
N ALA A 51 5.71 25.16 2.09
CA ALA A 51 6.23 26.32 1.37
C ALA A 51 6.81 25.93 0.00
N ILE A 52 7.30 24.69 -0.16
CA ILE A 52 7.88 24.17 -1.40
C ILE A 52 6.82 23.45 -2.25
N ASP A 53 5.96 22.64 -1.61
CA ASP A 53 4.87 21.93 -2.27
C ASP A 53 3.54 22.19 -1.54
N LYS A 54 2.69 23.02 -2.15
CA LYS A 54 1.38 23.38 -1.61
C LYS A 54 0.46 22.16 -1.43
N PHE A 55 0.66 21.07 -2.19
CA PHE A 55 -0.13 19.84 -2.04
C PHE A 55 0.19 19.10 -0.75
N ALA A 56 1.38 19.30 -0.17
CA ALA A 56 1.80 18.63 1.06
C ALA A 56 0.84 18.90 2.22
N LYS A 57 0.25 20.10 2.30
CA LYS A 57 -0.69 20.47 3.37
C LYS A 57 -1.88 19.51 3.51
N GLY A 58 -2.37 18.95 2.40
CA GLY A 58 -3.52 18.04 2.38
C GLY A 58 -3.17 16.57 2.65
N HIS A 59 -1.89 16.20 2.59
CA HIS A 59 -1.44 14.82 2.71
C HIS A 59 -0.67 14.52 4.01
N LEU A 60 -0.28 15.58 4.74
CA LEU A 60 0.48 15.45 5.98
C LEU A 60 -0.45 15.49 7.20
N PRO A 61 -0.47 14.43 8.03
CA PRO A 61 -1.39 14.33 9.16
C PRO A 61 -0.99 15.30 10.28
N ILE A 62 -1.77 15.29 11.35
CA ILE A 62 -1.52 16.08 12.56
C ILE A 62 -1.10 15.11 13.67
N ILE A 63 -0.11 15.51 14.48
CA ILE A 63 0.23 14.74 15.67
C ILE A 63 -0.81 15.02 16.74
N THR A 64 -1.51 13.98 17.16
CA THR A 64 -2.43 14.01 18.30
C THR A 64 -1.65 13.86 19.60
N TYR A 65 -2.02 14.66 20.61
CA TYR A 65 -1.33 14.71 21.89
C TYR A 65 -2.31 14.60 23.05
N SER A 66 -1.95 13.75 24.01
CA SER A 66 -2.63 13.63 25.31
C SER A 66 -1.58 13.50 26.41
N ASN A 67 -1.71 14.33 27.46
CA ASN A 67 -0.87 14.27 28.66
C ASN A 67 -0.97 12.92 29.38
N TYR A 68 -2.04 12.16 29.14
CA TYR A 68 -2.35 10.91 29.81
C TYR A 68 -2.06 9.67 28.94
N ASP A 69 -1.80 9.86 27.65
CA ASP A 69 -1.52 8.76 26.70
C ASP A 69 -0.26 9.06 25.86
N LEU A 70 0.88 8.83 26.47
CA LEU A 70 2.19 8.98 25.83
C LEU A 70 2.41 7.95 24.72
N ILE A 71 1.83 6.76 24.83
CA ILE A 71 1.97 5.68 23.84
C ILE A 71 1.19 6.02 22.57
N GLY A 72 -0.05 6.48 22.71
CA GLY A 72 -0.86 7.00 21.60
C GLY A 72 -0.21 8.22 20.97
N SER A 73 0.28 9.16 21.78
CA SER A 73 1.00 10.34 21.28
C SER A 73 2.26 9.98 20.49
N ARG A 74 3.03 8.98 20.96
CA ARG A 74 4.22 8.47 20.24
C ARG A 74 3.84 7.79 18.93
N SER A 75 2.77 7.00 18.94
CA SER A 75 2.28 6.30 17.74
C SER A 75 1.79 7.29 16.68
N SER A 76 1.09 8.33 17.11
CA SER A 76 0.66 9.46 16.25
C SER A 76 1.85 10.20 15.64
N ALA A 77 2.87 10.50 16.44
CA ALA A 77 4.11 11.12 15.94
C ALA A 77 4.85 10.23 14.94
N ARG A 78 4.92 8.91 15.18
CA ARG A 78 5.51 7.95 14.24
C ARG A 78 4.78 7.95 12.90
N LEU A 79 3.45 7.89 12.93
CA LEU A 79 2.62 7.91 11.74
C LEU A 79 2.88 9.19 10.93
N ALA A 80 2.83 10.33 11.61
CA ALA A 80 2.98 11.63 10.96
C ALA A 80 4.33 11.84 10.28
N VAL A 81 5.43 11.54 10.98
CA VAL A 81 6.76 11.69 10.41
C VAL A 81 7.02 10.65 9.33
N SER A 82 6.49 9.44 9.46
CA SER A 82 6.65 8.39 8.43
C SER A 82 5.90 8.74 7.14
N GLN A 83 4.68 9.28 7.25
CA GLN A 83 3.93 9.76 6.08
C GLN A 83 4.61 10.94 5.40
N MET A 84 5.24 11.84 6.16
CA MET A 84 6.07 12.91 5.59
C MET A 84 7.26 12.37 4.80
N CYS A 85 7.99 11.40 5.36
CA CYS A 85 9.11 10.76 4.66
C CYS A 85 8.64 10.11 3.35
N ALA A 86 7.55 9.32 3.41
CA ALA A 86 7.00 8.65 2.24
C ALA A 86 6.53 9.63 1.15
N TYR A 87 5.91 10.75 1.56
CA TYR A 87 5.51 11.81 0.63
C TYR A 87 6.70 12.42 -0.09
N ILE A 88 7.77 12.76 0.63
CA ILE A 88 8.97 13.34 0.04
C ILE A 88 9.67 12.31 -0.86
N ASP A 89 9.78 11.04 -0.42
CA ASP A 89 10.36 9.96 -1.22
C ASP A 89 9.65 9.76 -2.55
N ALA A 90 8.31 9.68 -2.54
CA ALA A 90 7.52 9.51 -3.75
C ALA A 90 7.65 10.68 -4.75
N LYS A 91 8.05 11.86 -4.27
CA LYS A 91 8.25 13.07 -5.09
C LYS A 91 9.69 13.25 -5.56
N PHE A 92 10.66 12.79 -4.78
CA PHE A 92 12.09 13.02 -5.01
C PHE A 92 12.79 11.84 -5.70
N VAL A 93 12.37 10.62 -5.40
CA VAL A 93 13.02 9.42 -5.92
C VAL A 93 12.29 8.98 -7.18
N GLU A 94 12.89 9.21 -8.36
CA GLU A 94 12.57 8.41 -9.54
C GLU A 94 12.90 6.94 -9.19
N HIS A 95 11.88 6.17 -8.81
CA HIS A 95 12.04 4.75 -8.53
C HIS A 95 12.29 4.00 -9.84
N THR A 96 13.55 3.97 -10.29
CA THR A 96 14.03 3.11 -11.40
C THR A 96 14.42 1.70 -10.92
N LYS A 97 14.39 1.45 -9.60
CA LYS A 97 14.60 0.13 -8.99
C LYS A 97 13.42 -0.23 -8.10
N GLU A 98 13.11 -1.53 -8.02
CA GLU A 98 12.16 -2.05 -7.04
C GLU A 98 12.49 -1.46 -5.66
N PRO A 99 11.50 -0.90 -4.94
CA PRO A 99 11.74 -0.33 -3.63
C PRO A 99 12.24 -1.42 -2.68
N ASP A 100 13.26 -1.10 -1.88
CA ASP A 100 13.74 -1.98 -0.82
C ASP A 100 12.58 -2.34 0.13
N ILE A 101 12.52 -3.58 0.61
CA ILE A 101 11.43 -4.06 1.48
C ILE A 101 11.27 -3.16 2.71
N GLN A 102 12.38 -2.60 3.23
CA GLN A 102 12.34 -1.68 4.36
C GLN A 102 11.73 -0.32 4.03
N SER A 103 11.83 0.16 2.79
CA SER A 103 11.23 1.45 2.38
C SER A 103 9.72 1.35 2.18
N VAL A 104 9.20 0.16 1.87
CA VAL A 104 7.75 -0.10 1.72
C VAL A 104 7.07 -0.41 3.05
N ALA A 105 7.83 -0.89 4.05
CA ALA A 105 7.30 -1.27 5.36
C ALA A 105 6.56 -0.12 6.06
N GLY A 106 7.09 1.11 6.00
CA GLY A 106 6.44 2.28 6.61
C GLY A 106 5.04 2.58 6.05
N PRO A 107 4.91 2.80 4.73
CA PRO A 107 3.61 2.98 4.08
C PRO A 107 2.63 1.82 4.31
N VAL A 108 3.09 0.57 4.27
CA VAL A 108 2.25 -0.61 4.53
C VAL A 108 1.75 -0.61 5.96
N VAL A 109 2.64 -0.42 6.94
CA VAL A 109 2.25 -0.33 8.36
C VAL A 109 1.25 0.80 8.59
N ASN A 110 1.48 1.97 7.99
CA ASN A 110 0.56 3.10 8.10
C ASN A 110 -0.83 2.74 7.54
N PHE A 111 -0.88 2.12 6.37
CA PHE A 111 -2.15 1.64 5.80
C PHE A 111 -2.83 0.61 6.71
N LEU A 112 -2.09 -0.37 7.24
CA LEU A 112 -2.63 -1.38 8.15
C LEU A 112 -3.20 -0.77 9.44
N LEU A 113 -2.60 0.32 9.94
CA LEU A 113 -3.10 1.05 11.11
C LEU A 113 -4.37 1.86 10.82
N MET A 114 -4.64 2.20 9.56
CA MET A 114 -5.87 2.90 9.15
C MET A 114 -7.07 1.95 8.97
N LEU A 115 -6.83 0.65 8.74
CA LEU A 115 -7.91 -0.31 8.50
C LEU A 115 -9.00 -0.34 9.60
N PRO A 116 -8.67 -0.31 10.90
CA PRO A 116 -9.69 -0.28 11.95
C PRO A 116 -10.61 0.94 11.88
N GLU A 117 -10.15 2.08 11.36
CA GLU A 117 -10.99 3.28 11.15
C GLU A 117 -12.10 3.03 10.11
N TYR A 118 -11.92 2.02 9.25
CA TYR A 118 -12.89 1.60 8.25
C TYR A 118 -13.68 0.35 8.66
N GLY A 119 -13.51 -0.13 9.90
CA GLY A 119 -14.10 -1.39 10.36
C GLY A 119 -13.46 -2.63 9.72
N LEU A 120 -12.22 -2.50 9.25
CA LEU A 120 -11.47 -3.55 8.56
C LEU A 120 -10.26 -4.00 9.39
N THR A 121 -9.78 -5.19 9.09
CA THR A 121 -8.62 -5.81 9.72
C THR A 121 -7.52 -6.11 8.71
N ILE A 122 -6.34 -6.48 9.21
CA ILE A 122 -5.22 -6.94 8.39
C ILE A 122 -5.64 -8.10 7.47
N ARG A 123 -6.60 -8.93 7.89
CA ARG A 123 -7.11 -10.05 7.07
C ARG A 123 -7.70 -9.55 5.76
N TRP A 124 -8.54 -8.52 5.80
CA TRP A 124 -9.06 -7.88 4.60
C TRP A 124 -7.93 -7.33 3.72
N GLY A 125 -6.95 -6.63 4.31
CA GLY A 125 -5.82 -6.06 3.55
C GLY A 125 -5.01 -7.12 2.81
N VAL A 126 -4.73 -8.24 3.47
CA VAL A 126 -4.05 -9.39 2.85
C VAL A 126 -4.90 -10.00 1.73
N ALA A 127 -6.19 -10.19 1.95
CA ALA A 127 -7.10 -10.76 0.96
C ALA A 127 -7.23 -9.88 -0.29
N ALA A 128 -7.39 -8.57 -0.10
CA ALA A 128 -7.44 -7.60 -1.19
C ALA A 128 -6.15 -7.65 -2.02
N ALA A 129 -4.98 -7.66 -1.38
CA ALA A 129 -3.70 -7.77 -2.07
C ALA A 129 -3.55 -9.09 -2.84
N MET A 130 -4.00 -10.20 -2.27
CA MET A 130 -4.01 -11.51 -2.93
C MET A 130 -4.93 -11.53 -4.16
N LEU A 131 -6.15 -11.00 -4.03
CA LEU A 131 -7.12 -10.92 -5.13
C LEU A 131 -6.64 -9.99 -6.25
N SER A 132 -6.02 -8.87 -5.92
CA SER A 132 -5.38 -7.98 -6.90
C SER A 132 -4.22 -8.69 -7.61
N SER A 133 -3.39 -9.44 -6.87
CA SER A 133 -2.28 -10.22 -7.44
C SER A 133 -2.78 -11.26 -8.43
N LEU A 134 -3.91 -11.90 -8.13
CA LEU A 134 -4.55 -12.88 -9.01
C LEU A 134 -4.98 -12.27 -10.34
N GLU A 135 -5.55 -11.05 -10.31
CA GLU A 135 -5.91 -10.31 -11.53
C GLU A 135 -4.68 -9.97 -12.37
N VAL A 136 -3.60 -9.50 -11.73
CA VAL A 136 -2.33 -9.23 -12.41
C VAL A 136 -1.74 -10.50 -13.05
N ILE A 137 -1.71 -11.61 -12.31
CA ILE A 137 -1.21 -12.91 -12.82
C ILE A 137 -2.06 -13.36 -14.02
N THR A 138 -3.38 -13.26 -13.92
CA THR A 138 -4.30 -13.62 -15.02
C THR A 138 -4.00 -12.80 -16.27
N ASN A 139 -3.89 -11.49 -16.15
CA ASN A 139 -3.59 -10.59 -17.27
C ASN A 139 -2.22 -10.89 -17.90
N LYS A 140 -1.19 -11.07 -17.07
CA LYS A 140 0.17 -11.41 -17.53
C LYS A 140 0.17 -12.76 -18.27
N LYS A 141 -0.61 -13.74 -17.82
CA LYS A 141 -0.68 -15.05 -18.48
C LYS A 141 -1.46 -14.99 -19.79
N LEU A 142 -2.59 -14.31 -19.85
CA LEU A 142 -3.30 -14.09 -21.11
C LEU A 142 -2.38 -13.43 -22.15
N ALA A 143 -1.66 -12.38 -21.76
CA ALA A 143 -0.69 -11.73 -22.64
C ALA A 143 0.43 -12.69 -23.11
N LYS A 144 1.01 -13.50 -22.21
CA LYS A 144 2.02 -14.51 -22.58
C LYS A 144 1.49 -15.58 -23.55
N LEU A 145 0.19 -15.85 -23.50
CA LEU A 145 -0.49 -16.81 -24.37
C LEU A 145 -0.99 -16.17 -25.66
N ASN A 146 -0.73 -14.88 -25.89
CA ASN A 146 -1.29 -14.08 -26.99
C ASN A 146 -2.83 -14.13 -27.04
N LEU A 147 -3.47 -14.16 -25.86
CA LEU A 147 -4.92 -14.13 -25.71
C LEU A 147 -5.38 -12.72 -25.33
N ASP A 148 -6.60 -12.37 -25.76
CA ASP A 148 -7.21 -11.09 -25.40
C ASP A 148 -7.36 -10.94 -23.88
N ASN A 149 -6.94 -9.79 -23.37
CA ASN A 149 -6.96 -9.41 -21.96
C ASN A 149 -7.97 -8.30 -21.66
N SER A 150 -8.89 -8.00 -22.58
CA SER A 150 -9.95 -7.01 -22.39
C SER A 150 -11.16 -7.57 -21.61
N GLY A 151 -12.02 -6.70 -21.11
CA GLY A 151 -13.29 -7.08 -20.48
C GLY A 151 -13.20 -7.47 -19.00
N GLU A 152 -14.32 -8.00 -18.49
CA GLU A 152 -14.50 -8.33 -17.08
C GLU A 152 -13.53 -9.44 -16.62
N PHE A 153 -13.21 -9.43 -15.32
CA PHE A 153 -12.23 -10.35 -14.75
C PHE A 153 -12.63 -11.82 -14.89
N ASP A 154 -13.91 -12.15 -14.73
CA ASP A 154 -14.47 -13.48 -14.92
C ASP A 154 -14.24 -13.99 -16.36
N LYS A 155 -14.46 -13.15 -17.37
CA LYS A 155 -14.24 -13.49 -18.79
C LYS A 155 -12.77 -13.73 -19.08
N ARG A 156 -11.89 -12.92 -18.50
CA ARG A 156 -10.42 -13.11 -18.57
C ARG A 156 -10.00 -14.41 -17.92
N LEU A 157 -10.49 -14.69 -16.72
CA LEU A 157 -10.15 -15.89 -15.97
C LEU A 157 -10.68 -17.17 -16.64
N ASN A 158 -11.90 -17.14 -17.17
CA ASN A 158 -12.47 -18.25 -17.93
C ASN A 158 -11.67 -18.54 -19.21
N ARG A 159 -11.26 -17.51 -19.96
CA ARG A 159 -10.38 -17.70 -21.13
C ARG A 159 -9.05 -18.33 -20.75
N LEU A 160 -8.44 -17.87 -19.66
CA LEU A 160 -7.21 -18.47 -19.16
C LEU A 160 -7.42 -19.94 -18.80
N ASN A 161 -8.51 -20.26 -18.09
CA ASN A 161 -8.83 -21.63 -17.71
C ASN A 161 -9.03 -22.54 -18.94
N THR A 162 -9.78 -22.09 -19.94
CA THR A 162 -9.96 -22.83 -21.20
C THR A 162 -8.63 -23.11 -21.89
N ALA A 163 -7.79 -22.07 -22.04
CA ALA A 163 -6.49 -22.21 -22.70
C ALA A 163 -5.51 -23.12 -21.94
N LEU A 164 -5.57 -23.14 -20.60
CA LEU A 164 -4.77 -24.04 -19.78
C LEU A 164 -5.27 -25.48 -19.87
N LYS A 165 -6.60 -25.68 -19.88
CA LYS A 165 -7.22 -27.00 -20.05
C LYS A 165 -6.85 -27.64 -21.39
N GLU A 166 -6.86 -26.86 -22.47
CA GLU A 166 -6.40 -27.29 -23.80
C GLU A 166 -4.93 -27.75 -23.81
N ARG A 167 -4.14 -27.30 -22.84
CA ARG A 167 -2.72 -27.67 -22.67
C ARG A 167 -2.51 -28.74 -21.61
N GLY A 168 -3.58 -29.40 -21.16
CA GLY A 168 -3.53 -30.45 -20.13
C GLY A 168 -3.30 -29.93 -18.71
N ILE A 169 -3.44 -28.63 -18.48
CA ILE A 169 -3.29 -28.01 -17.16
C ILE A 169 -4.69 -27.77 -16.58
N GLU A 170 -5.11 -28.61 -15.64
CA GLU A 170 -6.39 -28.42 -14.96
C GLU A 170 -6.27 -27.46 -13.77
N ILE A 171 -7.08 -26.41 -13.77
CA ILE A 171 -7.35 -25.58 -12.59
C ILE A 171 -8.67 -26.05 -11.99
N PRO A 172 -8.78 -26.25 -10.67
CA PRO A 172 -10.04 -26.68 -10.06
C PRO A 172 -11.17 -25.67 -10.34
N VAL A 173 -12.19 -26.09 -11.09
CA VAL A 173 -13.30 -25.23 -11.58
C VAL A 173 -14.15 -24.63 -10.45
N LEU A 174 -14.28 -25.35 -9.33
CA LEU A 174 -14.97 -24.89 -8.11
C LEU A 174 -14.36 -23.61 -7.53
N LEU A 175 -13.12 -23.29 -7.89
CA LEU A 175 -12.42 -22.10 -7.41
C LEU A 175 -12.85 -20.82 -8.14
N LEU A 176 -13.42 -20.89 -9.34
CA LEU A 176 -13.68 -19.70 -10.17
C LEU A 176 -14.93 -18.92 -9.77
N SER A 177 -16.03 -19.63 -9.47
CA SER A 177 -17.30 -19.00 -9.07
C SER A 177 -17.30 -18.54 -7.61
N GLY A 178 -16.66 -19.30 -6.73
CA GLY A 178 -16.43 -18.91 -5.33
C GLY A 178 -15.57 -17.65 -5.25
N LEU A 179 -14.47 -17.62 -6.02
CA LEU A 179 -13.57 -16.46 -6.08
C LEU A 179 -14.26 -15.19 -6.57
N TYR A 180 -15.20 -15.27 -7.51
CA TYR A 180 -15.95 -14.09 -7.95
C TYR A 180 -16.75 -13.47 -6.81
N LYS A 181 -17.48 -14.30 -6.05
CA LYS A 181 -18.24 -13.86 -4.88
C LYS A 181 -17.33 -13.24 -3.83
N VAL A 182 -16.21 -13.91 -3.55
CA VAL A 182 -15.22 -13.43 -2.58
C VAL A 182 -14.59 -12.11 -3.05
N ARG A 183 -14.26 -11.97 -4.34
CA ARG A 183 -13.71 -10.72 -4.89
C ARG A 183 -14.70 -9.58 -4.80
N SER A 184 -15.96 -9.80 -5.17
CA SER A 184 -17.00 -8.77 -5.05
C SER A 184 -17.16 -8.34 -3.59
N LYS A 185 -17.27 -9.31 -2.69
CA LYS A 185 -17.39 -9.11 -1.25
C LYS A 185 -16.19 -8.33 -0.66
N VAL A 186 -14.97 -8.76 -0.97
CA VAL A 186 -13.75 -8.18 -0.37
C VAL A 186 -13.40 -6.84 -1.03
N VAL A 187 -13.28 -6.81 -2.36
CA VAL A 187 -12.73 -5.65 -3.07
C VAL A 187 -13.77 -4.54 -3.26
N HIS A 188 -15.03 -4.90 -3.54
CA HIS A 188 -16.06 -3.90 -3.86
C HIS A 188 -16.93 -3.54 -2.65
N GLU A 189 -17.28 -4.51 -1.81
CA GLU A 189 -18.15 -4.27 -0.64
C GLU A 189 -17.35 -3.96 0.64
N GLY A 190 -16.04 -4.14 0.65
CA GLY A 190 -15.22 -3.91 1.84
C GLY A 190 -15.57 -4.85 3.01
N LYS A 191 -15.90 -6.11 2.73
CA LYS A 191 -16.25 -7.09 3.76
C LYS A 191 -15.11 -8.05 4.05
N GLU A 192 -14.99 -8.42 5.32
CA GLU A 192 -14.00 -9.39 5.80
C GLU A 192 -14.20 -10.78 5.17
N PRO A 193 -13.12 -11.41 4.66
CA PRO A 193 -13.19 -12.78 4.21
C PRO A 193 -13.23 -13.75 5.40
N THR A 194 -13.92 -14.88 5.24
CA THR A 194 -13.84 -16.00 6.18
C THR A 194 -12.48 -16.68 6.09
N SER A 195 -12.17 -17.53 7.08
CA SER A 195 -10.95 -18.33 7.04
C SER A 195 -10.94 -19.31 5.86
N GLU A 196 -12.09 -19.89 5.48
CA GLU A 196 -12.16 -20.75 4.29
C GLU A 196 -11.96 -19.96 2.99
N GLU A 197 -12.54 -18.75 2.91
CA GLU A 197 -12.35 -17.86 1.75
C GLU A 197 -10.87 -17.47 1.59
N MET A 198 -10.18 -17.18 2.70
CA MET A 198 -8.73 -16.92 2.70
C MET A 198 -7.92 -18.11 2.18
N ALA A 199 -8.19 -19.31 2.68
CA ALA A 199 -7.51 -20.53 2.23
C ALA A 199 -7.75 -20.75 0.72
N THR A 200 -8.99 -20.57 0.28
CA THR A 200 -9.37 -20.70 -1.14
C THR A 200 -8.59 -19.74 -2.04
N ILE A 201 -8.46 -18.47 -1.65
CA ILE A 201 -7.67 -17.48 -2.42
C ILE A 201 -6.21 -17.92 -2.51
N PHE A 202 -5.64 -18.36 -1.39
CA PHE A 202 -4.24 -18.76 -1.31
C PHE A 202 -3.94 -20.01 -2.16
N ASP A 203 -4.82 -21.01 -2.11
CA ASP A 203 -4.68 -22.25 -2.90
C ASP A 203 -4.73 -21.97 -4.41
N ILE A 204 -5.58 -21.02 -4.84
CA ILE A 204 -5.67 -20.57 -6.24
C ILE A 204 -4.37 -19.90 -6.66
N LEU A 205 -3.88 -18.94 -5.86
CA LEU A 205 -2.65 -18.22 -6.16
C LEU A 205 -1.47 -19.17 -6.28
N THR A 206 -1.37 -20.12 -5.35
CA THR A 206 -0.32 -21.14 -5.34
C THR A 206 -0.43 -22.04 -6.57
N SER A 207 -1.63 -22.55 -6.86
CA SER A 207 -1.88 -23.39 -8.05
C SER A 207 -1.50 -22.68 -9.35
N LEU A 208 -1.85 -21.40 -9.48
CA LEU A 208 -1.49 -20.59 -10.65
C LEU A 208 -0.01 -20.28 -10.70
N HIS A 209 0.66 -20.11 -9.57
CA HIS A 209 2.09 -19.89 -9.53
C HIS A 209 2.87 -21.16 -9.93
N GLU A 210 2.51 -22.32 -9.37
CA GLU A 210 3.21 -23.59 -9.57
C GLU A 210 2.97 -24.18 -10.95
N LYS A 211 1.71 -24.27 -11.40
CA LYS A 211 1.35 -24.90 -12.68
C LYS A 211 1.70 -24.08 -13.91
N THR A 212 2.31 -22.90 -13.72
CA THR A 212 2.64 -21.99 -14.82
C THR A 212 4.09 -21.51 -14.81
N LYS A 213 4.95 -22.12 -13.97
CA LYS A 213 6.40 -22.14 -14.22
C LYS A 213 6.68 -23.00 -15.45
#